data_AF-A5FLE1-F1
#
_entry.id   AF-A5FLE1-F1
#
_cell.length_a   1.000
_cell.length_b   1.000
_cell.length_c   1.000
_cell.angle_alpha   90.00
_cell.angle_beta   90.00
_cell.angle_gamma   90.00
#
_symmetry.space_group_name_H-M   'P 1'
#
loop_
_entity.id
_entity.type
_entity.pdbx_description
1 polymer ?
#
loop_
_entity_poly.entity_id
_entity_poly.type
_entity_poly.pdbx_seq_one_letter_code
_entity_poly.pdbx_strand_id
1 'polypeptide(L)'
;MEIGILGDHKDYIEEKFEEVLVRYNRFGKDLYNVIKEELPDVFKYLKYYRTIKYGNIGQLEDSYATYNDGDILFAIQLEPECEVICLYNREIHIEISDWNNNDYYKQSIEFIKTEFLNGKI
;
A
#
# COMPACT_ATOMS: atom_id res chain seq x y z
N MET A 1 -13.18 -4.92 19.01
CA MET A 1 -13.10 -5.01 17.54
C MET A 1 -11.77 -4.37 17.20
N GLU A 2 -10.76 -5.16 16.86
CA GLU A 2 -9.48 -4.60 16.43
C GLU A 2 -9.74 -3.75 15.20
N ILE A 3 -9.44 -2.47 15.29
CA ILE A 3 -9.44 -1.56 14.14
C ILE A 3 -8.16 -1.93 13.39
N GLY A 4 -8.30 -2.57 12.24
CA GLY A 4 -7.18 -2.84 11.35
C GLY A 4 -6.52 -1.54 10.91
N ILE A 5 -5.31 -1.62 10.35
CA ILE A 5 -4.58 -0.41 9.90
C ILE A 5 -5.33 0.39 8.83
N LEU A 6 -6.27 -0.24 8.11
CA LEU A 6 -7.16 0.41 7.13
C LEU A 6 -8.48 0.93 7.74
N GLY A 7 -8.72 0.80 9.05
CA GLY A 7 -9.97 1.23 9.68
C GLY A 7 -11.04 0.13 9.80
N ASP A 8 -12.31 0.47 9.57
CA ASP A 8 -13.42 -0.48 9.67
C ASP A 8 -13.43 -1.42 8.45
N HIS A 9 -13.23 -2.72 8.71
CA HIS A 9 -13.21 -3.76 7.69
C HIS A 9 -14.47 -3.85 6.84
N LYS A 10 -15.60 -3.26 7.26
CA LYS A 10 -16.84 -3.23 6.46
C LYS A 10 -16.76 -2.35 5.22
N ASP A 11 -15.82 -1.42 5.18
CA ASP A 11 -15.67 -0.50 4.05
C ASP A 11 -14.73 -1.07 2.98
N TYR A 12 -14.10 -2.22 3.23
CA TYR A 12 -13.11 -2.83 2.35
C TYR A 12 -13.49 -4.27 1.97
N ILE A 13 -13.11 -4.67 0.76
CA ILE A 13 -13.13 -6.08 0.33
C ILE A 13 -11.71 -6.51 -0.02
N GLU A 14 -11.32 -7.69 0.47
CA GLU A 14 -10.03 -8.29 0.13
C GLU A 14 -10.04 -8.74 -1.33
N GLU A 15 -8.92 -8.50 -2.02
CA GLU A 15 -8.69 -8.88 -3.41
C GLU A 15 -7.46 -9.77 -3.51
N LYS A 16 -7.45 -10.67 -4.49
CA LYS A 16 -6.23 -11.36 -4.90
C LYS A 16 -5.33 -10.41 -5.66
N PHE A 17 -4.03 -10.67 -5.61
CA PHE A 17 -3.05 -9.88 -6.36
C PHE A 17 -3.37 -9.80 -7.86
N GLU A 18 -3.80 -10.91 -8.46
CA GLU A 18 -4.18 -10.96 -9.88
C GLU A 18 -5.41 -10.09 -10.18
N GLU A 19 -6.33 -9.95 -9.23
CA GLU A 19 -7.52 -9.10 -9.36
C GLU A 19 -7.14 -7.62 -9.29
N VAL A 20 -6.18 -7.27 -8.42
CA VAL A 20 -5.62 -5.92 -8.33
C VAL A 20 -4.97 -5.51 -9.65
N LEU A 21 -4.16 -6.39 -10.26
CA LEU A 21 -3.51 -6.09 -11.55
C LEU A 21 -4.50 -5.84 -12.69
N VAL A 22 -5.66 -6.48 -12.66
CA VAL A 22 -6.72 -6.27 -13.66
C VAL A 22 -7.51 -4.99 -13.37
N ARG A 23 -7.84 -4.74 -12.11
CA ARG A 23 -8.67 -3.60 -11.69
C ARG A 23 -7.89 -2.28 -11.69
N TYR A 24 -6.69 -2.28 -11.14
CA TYR A 24 -5.91 -1.08 -10.85
C TYR A 24 -4.79 -0.90 -11.89
N ASN A 25 -4.99 0.03 -12.81
CA ASN A 25 -4.03 0.36 -13.88
C ASN A 25 -3.73 1.87 -13.93
N ARG A 26 -3.66 2.51 -12.76
CA ARG A 26 -3.46 3.96 -12.60
C ARG A 26 -2.08 4.26 -11.97
N PHE A 27 -1.88 5.44 -11.38
CA PHE A 27 -0.60 5.85 -10.78
C PHE A 27 -0.10 4.82 -9.75
N GLY A 28 1.19 4.50 -9.77
CA GLY A 28 1.78 3.52 -8.84
C GLY A 28 1.39 2.06 -9.09
N LYS A 29 0.71 1.73 -10.20
CA LYS A 29 0.22 0.37 -10.51
C LYS A 29 1.28 -0.73 -10.47
N ASP A 30 2.55 -0.39 -10.73
CA ASP A 30 3.62 -1.39 -10.79
C ASP A 30 4.27 -1.60 -9.41
N LEU A 31 3.92 -0.80 -8.38
CA LEU A 31 4.56 -0.85 -7.07
C LEU A 31 4.54 -2.25 -6.48
N TYR A 32 3.43 -2.97 -6.58
CA TYR A 32 3.34 -4.32 -6.02
C TYR A 32 4.22 -5.34 -6.77
N ASN A 33 4.43 -5.18 -8.08
CA ASN A 33 5.41 -5.98 -8.82
C ASN A 33 6.83 -5.60 -8.40
N VAL A 34 7.12 -4.31 -8.23
CA VAL A 34 8.42 -3.85 -7.72
C VAL A 34 8.69 -4.41 -6.32
N ILE A 35 7.69 -4.41 -5.42
CA ILE A 35 7.80 -5.03 -4.09
C ILE A 35 8.02 -6.54 -4.22
N LYS A 36 7.33 -7.22 -5.13
CA LYS A 36 7.53 -8.66 -5.38
C LYS A 36 8.97 -8.99 -5.78
N GLU A 37 9.58 -8.13 -6.59
CA GLU A 37 10.94 -8.30 -7.09
C GLU A 37 12.00 -7.92 -6.05
N GLU A 38 11.82 -6.78 -5.39
CA GLU A 38 12.83 -6.22 -4.48
C GLU A 38 12.68 -6.69 -3.02
N LEU A 39 11.46 -7.03 -2.60
CA LEU A 39 11.10 -7.38 -1.21
C LEU A 39 10.16 -8.61 -1.21
N PRO A 40 10.58 -9.78 -1.72
CA PRO A 40 9.72 -10.94 -1.89
C PRO A 40 9.11 -11.45 -0.57
N ASP A 41 9.83 -11.30 0.55
CA ASP A 41 9.29 -11.65 1.86
C ASP A 41 8.20 -10.69 2.32
N VAL A 42 8.31 -9.40 2.02
CA VAL A 42 7.22 -8.44 2.25
C VAL A 42 6.02 -8.81 1.40
N PHE A 43 6.24 -9.04 0.11
CA PHE A 43 5.19 -9.38 -0.85
C PHE A 43 4.36 -10.59 -0.40
N LYS A 44 5.00 -11.60 0.18
CA LYS A 44 4.35 -12.82 0.67
C LYS A 44 3.31 -12.56 1.77
N TYR A 45 3.50 -11.52 2.59
CA TYR A 45 2.58 -11.15 3.67
C TYR A 45 1.61 -10.04 3.30
N LEU A 46 1.70 -9.48 2.09
CA LEU A 46 0.75 -8.47 1.64
C LEU A 46 -0.63 -9.07 1.43
N LYS A 47 -1.63 -8.40 2.00
CA LYS A 47 -3.05 -8.57 1.68
C LYS A 47 -3.55 -7.33 0.98
N TYR A 48 -4.34 -7.51 -0.07
CA TYR A 48 -4.78 -6.42 -0.93
C TYR A 48 -6.26 -6.15 -0.72
N TYR A 49 -6.65 -4.89 -0.85
CA TYR A 49 -8.01 -4.45 -0.62
C TYR A 49 -8.41 -3.35 -1.60
N ARG A 50 -9.71 -3.28 -1.88
CA ARG A 50 -10.35 -2.07 -2.40
C ARG A 50 -11.45 -1.63 -1.47
N THR A 51 -11.75 -0.33 -1.47
CA THR A 51 -12.96 0.15 -0.82
C THR A 51 -14.20 -0.25 -1.62
N ILE A 52 -15.28 -0.56 -0.92
CA ILE A 52 -16.60 -0.83 -1.49
C ILE A 52 -17.60 0.30 -1.23
N LYS A 53 -17.20 1.35 -0.52
CA LYS A 53 -18.07 2.46 -0.16
C LYS A 53 -17.40 3.81 -0.42
N TYR A 54 -18.09 4.63 -1.20
CA TYR A 54 -17.76 6.03 -1.39
C TYR A 54 -18.28 6.84 -0.19
N GLY A 55 -17.41 7.61 0.47
CA GLY A 55 -17.74 8.37 1.68
C GLY A 55 -16.49 9.02 2.30
N ASN A 56 -16.58 9.52 3.52
CA ASN A 56 -15.55 10.36 4.17
C ASN A 56 -14.16 9.71 4.37
N ILE A 57 -13.94 8.44 4.01
CA ILE A 57 -12.72 7.69 4.39
C ILE A 57 -12.05 6.95 3.20
N GLY A 58 -12.77 6.63 2.11
CA GLY A 58 -12.20 5.81 1.03
C GLY A 58 -12.66 6.22 -0.37
N GLN A 59 -11.72 6.24 -1.31
CA GLN A 59 -11.97 6.50 -2.72
C GLN A 59 -12.04 5.19 -3.51
N LEU A 60 -13.11 4.99 -4.28
CA LEU A 60 -13.38 3.74 -5.01
C LEU A 60 -12.28 3.32 -5.99
N GLU A 61 -11.45 4.28 -6.42
CA GLU A 61 -10.37 4.05 -7.38
C GLU A 61 -9.07 3.59 -6.72
N ASP A 62 -8.92 3.80 -5.42
CA ASP A 62 -7.70 3.48 -4.70
C ASP A 62 -7.42 1.97 -4.71
N SER A 63 -6.14 1.64 -4.54
CA SER A 63 -5.71 0.31 -4.16
C SER A 63 -5.06 0.36 -2.80
N TYR A 64 -5.42 -0.57 -1.92
CA TYR A 64 -4.84 -0.68 -0.60
C TYR A 64 -4.12 -2.02 -0.46
N ALA A 65 -3.03 -2.04 0.30
CA ALA A 65 -2.45 -3.27 0.80
C ALA A 65 -2.04 -3.10 2.25
N THR A 66 -2.06 -4.19 3.02
CA THR A 66 -1.53 -4.24 4.38
C THR A 66 -0.47 -5.32 4.48
N TYR A 67 0.61 -5.01 5.19
CA TYR A 67 1.60 -5.98 5.61
C TYR A 67 1.43 -6.24 7.10
N ASN A 68 1.46 -7.51 7.50
CA ASN A 68 1.51 -7.92 8.89
C ASN A 68 2.21 -9.28 9.02
N ASP A 69 3.38 -9.31 9.66
CA ASP A 69 4.11 -10.55 9.98
C ASP A 69 4.00 -10.97 11.46
N GLY A 70 3.22 -10.22 12.26
CA GLY A 70 3.06 -10.39 13.71
C GLY A 70 3.83 -9.36 14.54
N ASP A 71 4.94 -8.83 14.03
CA ASP A 71 5.79 -7.85 14.72
C ASP A 71 5.69 -6.46 14.08
N ILE A 72 5.55 -6.41 12.76
CA ILE A 72 5.53 -5.20 11.96
C ILE A 72 4.18 -5.11 11.25
N LEU A 73 3.59 -3.91 11.29
CA LEU A 73 2.30 -3.61 10.66
C LEU A 73 2.40 -2.28 9.92
N PHE A 74 2.15 -2.30 8.62
CA PHE A 74 2.01 -1.09 7.81
C PHE A 74 1.00 -1.28 6.67
N ALA A 75 0.61 -0.17 6.06
CA ALA A 75 -0.29 -0.11 4.93
C ALA A 75 0.32 0.68 3.77
N ILE A 76 -0.17 0.34 2.59
CA ILE A 76 0.13 0.97 1.31
C ILE A 76 -1.21 1.42 0.74
N GLN A 77 -1.30 2.67 0.32
CA GLN A 77 -2.41 3.19 -0.48
C GLN A 77 -1.84 3.74 -1.78
N LEU A 78 -2.41 3.31 -2.91
CA LEU A 78 -2.19 3.90 -4.21
C LEU A 78 -3.40 4.79 -4.49
N GLU A 79 -3.20 6.11 -4.45
CA GLU A 79 -4.25 7.10 -4.68
C GLU A 79 -4.03 7.73 -6.06
N PRO A 80 -4.82 7.32 -7.08
CA PRO A 80 -4.57 7.71 -8.46
C PRO A 80 -5.01 9.13 -8.81
N GLU A 81 -5.90 9.74 -8.02
CA GLU A 81 -6.41 11.09 -8.28
C GLU A 81 -5.42 12.18 -7.85
N CYS A 82 -4.66 11.93 -6.77
CA CYS A 82 -3.59 12.81 -6.31
C CYS A 82 -2.19 12.38 -6.81
N GLU A 83 -2.10 11.23 -7.49
CA GLU A 83 -0.84 10.64 -7.97
C GLU A 83 0.18 10.47 -6.83
N VAL A 84 -0.28 9.86 -5.74
CA VAL A 84 0.53 9.57 -4.54
C VAL A 84 0.49 8.09 -4.17
N ILE A 85 1.63 7.61 -3.69
CA ILE A 85 1.76 6.37 -2.93
C ILE A 85 1.86 6.76 -1.47
N CYS A 86 0.87 6.39 -0.66
CA CYS A 86 0.90 6.60 0.77
C CYS A 86 1.42 5.34 1.46
N LEU A 87 2.43 5.50 2.31
CA LEU A 87 2.97 4.46 3.15
C LEU A 87 2.80 4.88 4.61
N TYR A 88 2.10 4.07 5.40
CA TYR A 88 1.81 4.44 6.78
C TYR A 88 1.72 3.27 7.73
N ASN A 89 2.03 3.55 8.99
CA ASN A 89 1.70 2.72 10.15
C ASN A 89 1.00 3.59 11.21
N ARG A 90 1.02 3.17 12.47
CA ARG A 90 0.39 3.95 13.57
C ARG A 90 1.17 5.19 13.99
N GLU A 91 2.43 5.31 13.57
CA GLU A 91 3.38 6.34 14.02
C GLU A 91 3.86 7.24 12.89
N ILE A 92 4.04 6.69 11.69
CA ILE A 92 4.64 7.34 10.54
C ILE A 92 3.68 7.26 9.37
N HIS A 93 3.60 8.36 8.61
CA HIS A 93 2.90 8.46 7.34
C HIS A 93 3.75 9.30 6.38
N ILE A 94 3.96 8.79 5.16
CA ILE A 94 4.57 9.53 4.06
C ILE A 94 3.72 9.39 2.79
N GLU A 95 3.70 10.45 1.99
CA GLU A 95 3.12 10.49 0.64
C GLU A 95 4.25 10.68 -0.37
N ILE A 96 4.33 9.79 -1.36
CA ILE A 96 5.38 9.77 -2.38
C ILE A 96 4.72 9.94 -3.76
N SER A 97 5.02 11.05 -4.44
CA SER A 97 4.50 11.38 -5.78
C SER A 97 5.61 11.47 -6.82
N ASP A 98 5.24 11.71 -8.08
CA ASP A 98 6.18 12.01 -9.20
C ASP A 98 6.36 13.53 -9.46
N TRP A 99 5.96 14.39 -8.52
CA TRP A 99 5.94 15.84 -8.77
C TRP A 99 7.34 16.46 -8.98
N ASN A 100 8.41 15.75 -8.64
CA ASN A 100 9.78 16.23 -8.73
C ASN A 100 10.66 15.40 -9.70
N ASN A 101 10.08 14.66 -10.64
CA ASN A 101 10.79 13.71 -11.52
C ASN A 101 11.66 12.71 -10.74
N ASN A 102 11.15 12.24 -9.61
CA ASN A 102 11.80 11.27 -8.74
C ASN A 102 11.41 9.84 -9.14
N ASP A 103 12.29 8.89 -8.82
CA ASP A 103 11.94 7.47 -8.87
C ASP A 103 11.09 7.11 -7.64
N TYR A 104 9.79 7.39 -7.72
CA TYR A 104 8.84 7.18 -6.63
C TYR A 104 8.71 5.69 -6.24
N TYR A 105 8.95 4.76 -7.17
CA TYR A 105 9.02 3.34 -6.85
C TYR A 105 10.22 3.03 -5.96
N LYS A 106 11.42 3.45 -6.38
CA LYS A 106 12.63 3.28 -5.58
C LYS A 106 12.51 3.94 -4.21
N GLN A 107 11.96 5.15 -4.14
CA GLN A 107 11.74 5.83 -2.85
C GLN A 107 10.78 5.06 -1.94
N SER A 108 9.71 4.49 -2.50
CA SER A 108 8.76 3.67 -1.74
C SER A 108 9.42 2.42 -1.18
N ILE A 109 10.23 1.73 -1.98
CA ILE A 109 10.98 0.55 -1.53
C ILE A 109 11.98 0.90 -0.43
N GLU A 110 12.78 1.94 -0.63
CA GLU A 110 13.76 2.37 0.37
C GLU A 110 13.08 2.77 1.68
N PHE A 111 11.95 3.48 1.62
CA PHE A 111 11.18 3.83 2.81
C PHE A 111 10.68 2.60 3.57
N ILE A 112 10.13 1.60 2.86
CA ILE A 112 9.70 0.33 3.50
C ILE A 112 10.90 -0.33 4.19
N LYS A 113 12.06 -0.39 3.52
CA LYS A 113 13.28 -1.01 4.07
C LYS A 113 13.78 -0.28 5.33
N THR A 114 13.86 1.05 5.29
CA THR A 114 14.47 1.83 6.37
C THR A 114 13.53 2.07 7.53
N GLU A 115 12.28 2.47 7.28
CA GLU A 115 11.38 2.95 8.32
C GLU A 115 10.48 1.86 8.89
N PHE A 116 10.06 0.89 8.09
CA PHE A 116 9.15 -0.18 8.54
C PHE A 116 9.90 -1.45 8.92
N LEU A 117 10.86 -1.86 8.10
CA LEU A 117 11.62 -3.09 8.34
C LEU A 117 12.84 -2.87 9.24
N ASN A 118 13.33 -1.62 9.40
CA ASN A 118 14.52 -1.29 10.19
C ASN A 118 15.73 -2.21 9.86
N GLY A 119 15.89 -2.62 8.60
CA GLY A 119 16.96 -3.53 8.17
C GLY A 119 16.81 -5.01 8.57
N LYS A 120 15.62 -5.47 8.99
CA LYS A 120 15.33 -6.88 9.33
C LYS A 120 15.14 -7.80 8.10
N ILE A 121 15.89 -7.58 7.02
CA ILE A 121 15.76 -8.32 5.75
C ILE A 121 16.99 -9.19 5.53
#